data_AF-A0A0M4DJ11-F1
#
_entry.id   AF-A0A0M4DJ11-F1
#
_cell.length_a   1.000
_cell.length_b   1.000
_cell.length_c   1.000
_cell.angle_alpha   90.00
_cell.angle_beta   90.00
_cell.angle_gamma   90.00
#
_symmetry.space_group_name_H-M   'P 1'
#
loop_
_entity.id
_entity.type
_entity.pdbx_description
1 polymer ?
#
loop_
_entity_poly.entity_id
_entity_poly.type
_entity_poly.pdbx_seq_one_letter_code
_entity_poly.pdbx_strand_id
1 'polypeptide(L)'
;MILLPRGNPVKEKIDPGKINLPEALRKLQSGTFTGYLRFETKTGTGVVIFEAGSLISALFEWARDGERLVNEAAFERIFEQSLAGGATLDIYRLSTELARSIHALLHGEVLYKGQDLKLIDIKALLAKLKEDQMSGCLRIYTKEHVALIFYRDGNPLGFFHDGSTDIETTAGHSMSVAREPGAKIDVLLATNNGEGGAVNLLQTIDLLSVWQKIQDGVVRQRRTQVEEANRSKEVVEKDRQQKVLSLLRGTAEKHIGKIGVSLVEKEFDKGVPLGADSLSGFYERLAKAAKLVAGPSAVKTMVEEMQKGLGAFLK
;
A
#
# COMPACT_ATOMS: atom_id res chain seq x y z
N MET A 1 -0.53 -17.20 -2.48
CA MET A 1 -0.28 -16.52 -1.21
C MET A 1 0.85 -17.23 -0.47
N ILE A 2 1.79 -16.49 0.11
CA ILE A 2 2.84 -17.06 0.97
C ILE A 2 2.19 -17.49 2.28
N LEU A 3 2.09 -18.79 2.49
CA LEU A 3 1.53 -19.38 3.70
C LEU A 3 2.67 -19.87 4.58
N LEU A 4 2.98 -19.08 5.60
CA LEU A 4 3.94 -19.41 6.66
C LEU A 4 3.26 -19.33 8.02
N PRO A 5 3.51 -20.30 8.92
CA PRO A 5 3.05 -20.20 10.29
C PRO A 5 3.64 -18.97 11.00
N ARG A 6 2.85 -18.37 11.88
CA ARG A 6 3.30 -17.27 12.75
C ARG A 6 4.28 -17.84 13.76
N GLY A 7 5.54 -17.43 13.70
CA GLY A 7 6.51 -17.84 14.73
C GLY A 7 6.23 -17.15 16.08
N ASN A 8 7.20 -17.18 16.99
CA ASN A 8 7.09 -16.39 18.22
C ASN A 8 7.24 -14.88 17.91
N PRO A 9 6.22 -14.05 18.17
CA PRO A 9 6.26 -12.64 17.83
C PRO A 9 7.28 -11.87 18.68
N VAL A 10 8.13 -11.09 18.00
CA VAL A 10 9.01 -10.09 18.62
C VAL A 10 8.29 -8.74 18.68
N LYS A 11 7.66 -8.36 17.56
CA LYS A 11 6.78 -7.20 17.43
C LYS A 11 5.76 -7.48 16.34
N GLU A 12 4.55 -6.97 16.51
CA GLU A 12 3.46 -7.14 15.56
C GLU A 12 2.74 -5.82 15.33
N LYS A 13 2.01 -5.75 14.22
CA LYS A 13 1.12 -4.62 13.87
C LYS A 13 1.85 -3.29 13.76
N ILE A 14 3.11 -3.30 13.34
CA ILE A 14 3.89 -2.09 13.11
C ILE A 14 3.46 -1.48 11.78
N ASP A 15 3.31 -0.16 11.72
CA ASP A 15 3.16 0.58 10.47
C ASP A 15 4.57 0.83 9.87
N PRO A 16 4.95 0.12 8.79
CA PRO A 16 6.28 0.21 8.23
C PRO A 16 6.55 1.57 7.55
N GLY A 17 5.51 2.34 7.21
CA GLY A 17 5.65 3.68 6.64
C GLY A 17 6.05 4.75 7.66
N LYS A 18 5.95 4.45 8.97
CA LYS A 18 6.31 5.35 10.07
C LYS A 18 7.70 5.11 10.66
N ILE A 19 8.45 4.17 10.11
CA ILE A 19 9.79 3.82 10.58
C ILE A 19 10.80 3.91 9.44
N ASN A 20 12.07 4.12 9.78
CA ASN A 20 13.17 3.99 8.83
C ASN A 20 13.49 2.49 8.65
N LEU A 21 12.87 1.85 7.64
CA LEU A 21 13.04 0.42 7.38
C LEU A 21 14.50 0.02 7.14
N PRO A 22 15.29 0.72 6.30
CA PRO A 22 16.71 0.41 6.16
C PRO A 22 17.48 0.39 7.48
N GLU A 23 17.26 1.37 8.35
CA GLU A 23 17.92 1.42 9.66
C GLU A 23 17.43 0.30 10.59
N ALA A 24 16.13 -0.01 10.56
CA ALA A 24 15.57 -1.13 11.32
C ALA A 24 16.18 -2.47 10.89
N LEU A 25 16.31 -2.71 9.58
CA LEU A 25 16.95 -3.91 9.03
C LEU A 25 18.44 -4.00 9.42
N ARG A 26 19.17 -2.87 9.40
CA ARG A 26 20.56 -2.82 9.90
C ARG A 26 20.66 -3.11 11.41
N LYS A 27 19.70 -2.66 12.22
CA LYS A 27 19.66 -2.99 13.66
C LYS A 27 19.45 -4.49 13.90
N LEU A 28 18.61 -5.15 13.08
CA LEU A 28 18.44 -6.60 13.13
C LEU A 28 19.71 -7.34 12.73
N GLN A 29 20.42 -6.84 11.71
CA GLN A 29 21.74 -7.35 11.33
C GLN A 29 22.76 -7.24 12.48
N SER A 30 22.93 -6.05 13.06
CA SER A 30 23.91 -5.83 14.14
C SER A 30 23.57 -6.60 15.41
N GLY A 31 22.27 -6.84 15.66
CA GLY A 31 21.78 -7.62 16.78
C GLY A 31 21.72 -9.13 16.54
N THR A 32 22.40 -9.64 15.50
CA THR A 32 22.48 -11.07 15.13
C THR A 32 21.12 -11.77 15.07
N PHE A 33 20.09 -11.04 14.62
CA PHE A 33 18.72 -11.54 14.61
C PHE A 33 18.57 -12.79 13.71
N THR A 34 17.77 -13.74 14.18
CA THR A 34 17.34 -14.92 13.40
C THR A 34 15.82 -14.98 13.43
N GLY A 35 15.21 -15.07 12.25
CA GLY A 35 13.76 -15.03 12.11
C GLY A 35 13.33 -14.46 10.78
N TYR A 36 12.07 -14.04 10.70
CA TYR A 36 11.56 -13.39 9.49
C TYR A 36 10.65 -12.22 9.82
N LEU A 37 10.58 -11.30 8.86
CA LEU A 37 9.68 -10.17 8.84
C LEU A 37 8.60 -10.46 7.80
N ARG A 38 7.35 -10.17 8.14
CA ARG A 38 6.19 -10.33 7.27
C ARG A 38 5.54 -8.97 7.07
N PHE A 39 5.41 -8.58 5.81
CA PHE A 39 4.76 -7.35 5.38
C PHE A 39 3.44 -7.71 4.71
N GLU A 40 2.34 -7.44 5.39
CA GLU A 40 1.01 -7.55 4.78
C GLU A 40 0.62 -6.23 4.15
N THR A 41 0.26 -6.26 2.87
CA THR A 41 -0.11 -5.07 2.11
C THR A 41 -1.45 -5.30 1.40
N LYS A 42 -2.04 -4.24 0.83
CA LYS A 42 -3.27 -4.38 0.04
C LYS A 42 -3.09 -5.21 -1.24
N THR A 43 -1.86 -5.31 -1.75
CA THR A 43 -1.57 -5.90 -3.07
C THR A 43 -0.93 -7.28 -2.99
N GLY A 44 -0.41 -7.66 -1.83
CA GLY A 44 0.35 -8.89 -1.65
C GLY A 44 1.08 -8.93 -0.31
N THR A 45 1.94 -9.94 -0.16
CA THR A 45 2.68 -10.22 1.06
C THR A 45 4.18 -10.21 0.78
N GLY A 46 4.94 -9.46 1.57
CA GLY A 46 6.40 -9.47 1.57
C GLY A 46 6.96 -10.31 2.72
N VAL A 47 8.04 -11.04 2.48
CA VAL A 47 8.77 -11.80 3.50
C VAL A 47 10.26 -11.52 3.39
N VAL A 48 10.90 -11.20 4.51
CA VAL A 48 12.35 -11.00 4.62
C VAL A 48 12.88 -11.93 5.70
N ILE A 49 13.92 -12.72 5.41
CA ILE A 49 14.47 -13.71 6.34
C ILE A 49 15.87 -13.32 6.77
N PHE A 50 16.12 -13.44 8.08
CA PHE A 50 17.41 -13.26 8.70
C PHE A 50 17.92 -14.55 9.33
N GLU A 51 19.22 -14.77 9.22
CA GLU A 51 19.96 -15.86 9.85
C GLU A 51 21.21 -15.30 10.54
N ALA A 52 21.21 -15.29 11.88
CA ALA A 52 22.31 -14.79 12.69
C ALA A 52 22.80 -13.39 12.27
N GLY A 53 21.86 -12.51 11.90
CA GLY A 53 22.12 -11.14 11.42
C GLY A 53 22.37 -11.04 9.90
N SER A 54 22.56 -12.15 9.19
CA SER A 54 22.65 -12.14 7.74
C SER A 54 21.26 -12.11 7.12
N LEU A 55 21.01 -11.19 6.18
CA LEU A 55 19.75 -11.15 5.44
C LEU A 55 19.87 -12.10 4.26
N ILE A 56 19.20 -13.25 4.36
CA ILE A 56 19.38 -14.36 3.41
C ILE A 56 18.28 -14.42 2.35
N SER A 57 17.18 -13.71 2.53
CA SER A 57 16.03 -13.75 1.63
C SER A 57 15.22 -12.47 1.68
N ALA A 58 14.77 -12.01 0.52
CA ALA A 58 13.67 -11.07 0.39
C ALA A 58 12.77 -11.54 -0.75
N LEU A 59 11.46 -11.62 -0.49
CA LEU A 59 10.47 -12.07 -1.45
C LEU A 59 9.20 -11.23 -1.31
N PHE A 60 8.55 -10.92 -2.43
CA PHE A 60 7.22 -10.33 -2.45
C PHE A 60 6.33 -11.15 -3.38
N GLU A 61 5.15 -11.53 -2.92
CA GLU A 61 4.17 -12.28 -3.72
C GLU A 61 2.86 -11.50 -3.82
N TRP A 62 2.38 -11.29 -5.05
CA TRP A 62 1.09 -10.64 -5.27
C TRP A 62 -0.08 -11.54 -4.89
N ALA A 63 -1.13 -10.95 -4.33
CA ALA A 63 -2.32 -11.68 -3.91
C ALA A 63 -3.16 -12.21 -5.09
N ARG A 64 -3.12 -11.55 -6.25
CA ARG A 64 -4.04 -11.78 -7.37
C ARG A 64 -3.63 -12.92 -8.29
N ASP A 65 -2.35 -12.99 -8.66
CA ASP A 65 -1.79 -13.90 -9.65
C ASP A 65 -0.70 -14.82 -9.07
N GLY A 66 -0.20 -14.51 -7.87
CA GLY A 66 0.88 -15.28 -7.23
C GLY A 66 2.23 -15.08 -7.90
N GLU A 67 2.39 -14.03 -8.72
CA GLU A 67 3.70 -13.63 -9.24
C GLU A 67 4.62 -13.30 -8.06
N ARG A 68 5.93 -13.53 -8.24
CA ARG A 68 6.93 -13.36 -7.18
C ARG A 68 8.06 -12.45 -7.64
N LEU A 69 8.43 -11.52 -6.78
CA LEU A 69 9.70 -10.81 -6.84
C LEU A 69 10.63 -11.36 -5.77
N VAL A 70 11.93 -11.34 -6.05
CA VAL A 70 12.98 -11.75 -5.11
C VAL A 70 14.05 -10.66 -4.99
N ASN A 71 14.82 -10.72 -3.91
CA ASN A 71 15.99 -9.87 -3.66
C ASN A 71 15.68 -8.37 -3.76
N GLU A 72 16.44 -7.64 -4.58
CA GLU A 72 16.32 -6.17 -4.73
C GLU A 72 14.92 -5.75 -5.22
N ALA A 73 14.35 -6.44 -6.20
CA ALA A 73 13.02 -6.15 -6.71
C ALA A 73 11.95 -6.36 -5.62
N ALA A 74 12.13 -7.36 -4.73
CA ALA A 74 11.24 -7.54 -3.59
C ALA A 74 11.38 -6.38 -2.58
N PHE A 75 12.58 -5.89 -2.32
CA PHE A 75 12.79 -4.72 -1.45
C PHE A 75 12.16 -3.45 -2.01
N GLU A 76 12.37 -3.17 -3.30
CA GLU A 76 11.75 -2.02 -3.97
C GLU A 76 10.23 -2.05 -3.75
N ARG A 77 9.61 -3.19 -4.04
CA ARG A 77 8.17 -3.37 -3.87
C ARG A 77 7.73 -3.26 -2.40
N ILE A 78 8.43 -3.88 -1.46
CA ILE A 78 8.10 -3.81 -0.03
C ILE A 78 8.17 -2.36 0.46
N PHE A 79 9.19 -1.60 0.05
CA PHE A 79 9.38 -0.21 0.44
C PHE A 79 8.31 0.69 -0.16
N GLU A 80 7.99 0.53 -1.45
CA GLU A 80 6.88 1.23 -2.10
C GLU A 80 5.55 1.00 -1.37
N GLN A 81 5.21 -0.26 -1.08
CA GLN A 81 3.97 -0.59 -0.37
C GLN A 81 3.95 -0.05 1.07
N SER A 82 5.11 -0.05 1.74
CA SER A 82 5.24 0.49 3.09
C SER A 82 5.00 2.00 3.12
N LEU A 83 5.57 2.74 2.17
CA LEU A 83 5.43 4.20 2.06
C LEU A 83 4.06 4.64 1.51
N ALA A 84 3.42 3.81 0.68
CA ALA A 84 2.05 4.04 0.22
C ALA A 84 1.02 4.00 1.37
N GLY A 85 1.36 3.30 2.46
CA GLY A 85 0.54 3.21 3.67
C GLY A 85 -0.49 2.09 3.64
N GLY A 86 -0.95 1.68 4.84
CA GLY A 86 -1.86 0.55 5.00
C GLY A 86 -1.17 -0.81 4.86
N ALA A 87 0.16 -0.84 4.93
CA ALA A 87 0.92 -2.06 5.15
C ALA A 87 1.05 -2.33 6.66
N THR A 88 1.21 -3.59 7.03
CA THR A 88 1.46 -4.04 8.41
C THR A 88 2.72 -4.89 8.44
N LEU A 89 3.61 -4.61 9.38
CA LEU A 89 4.84 -5.36 9.62
C LEU A 89 4.73 -6.15 10.93
N ASP A 90 4.94 -7.46 10.80
CA ASP A 90 5.14 -8.39 11.92
C ASP A 90 6.55 -8.99 11.86
N ILE A 91 7.16 -9.21 13.01
CA ILE A 91 8.52 -9.73 13.16
C ILE A 91 8.47 -10.95 14.06
N TYR A 92 8.90 -12.10 13.55
CA TYR A 92 8.86 -13.37 14.25
C TYR A 92 10.26 -13.94 14.42
N ARG A 93 10.59 -14.39 15.64
CA ARG A 93 11.87 -15.02 15.96
C ARG A 93 11.81 -16.52 15.68
N LEU A 94 12.88 -17.04 15.08
CA LEU A 94 13.04 -18.46 14.75
C LEU A 94 14.41 -18.98 15.15
N SER A 95 14.56 -20.31 15.19
CA SER A 95 15.86 -20.97 15.18
C SER A 95 16.55 -20.83 13.81
N THR A 96 17.87 -21.01 13.80
CA THR A 96 18.69 -20.96 12.58
C THR A 96 18.28 -22.04 11.58
N GLU A 97 18.01 -23.25 12.06
CA GLU A 97 17.60 -24.37 11.21
C GLU A 97 16.25 -24.10 10.53
N LEU A 98 15.30 -23.55 11.28
CA LEU A 98 14.00 -23.20 10.74
C LEU A 98 14.07 -22.03 9.75
N ALA A 99 14.87 -21.00 10.03
CA ALA A 99 15.08 -19.89 9.11
C ALA A 99 15.64 -20.37 7.75
N ARG A 100 16.64 -21.27 7.77
CA ARG A 100 17.18 -21.91 6.55
C ARG A 100 16.14 -22.75 5.82
N SER A 101 15.35 -23.52 6.56
CA SER A 101 14.32 -24.39 5.99
C SER A 101 13.22 -23.58 5.30
N ILE A 102 12.81 -22.45 5.89
CA ILE A 102 11.87 -21.52 5.25
C ILE A 102 12.51 -20.84 4.04
N HIS A 103 13.77 -20.42 4.12
CA HIS A 103 14.48 -19.85 2.97
C HIS A 103 14.51 -20.82 1.78
N ALA A 104 14.88 -22.09 2.02
CA ALA A 104 14.88 -23.13 1.00
C ALA A 104 13.46 -23.39 0.45
N LEU A 105 12.44 -23.32 1.31
CA LEU A 105 11.04 -23.49 0.92
C LEU A 105 10.54 -22.36 0.01
N LEU A 106 10.87 -21.11 0.32
CA LEU A 106 10.39 -19.95 -0.44
C LEU A 106 10.97 -19.89 -1.86
N HIS A 107 12.17 -20.44 -2.04
CA HIS A 107 12.85 -20.57 -3.34
C HIS A 107 12.68 -21.95 -3.99
N GLY A 108 11.99 -22.86 -3.31
CA GLY A 108 11.75 -24.22 -3.77
C GLY A 108 10.73 -24.31 -4.90
N GLU A 109 10.67 -25.49 -5.51
CA GLU A 109 9.70 -25.83 -6.54
C GLU A 109 8.42 -26.41 -5.91
N VAL A 110 7.25 -26.06 -6.44
CA VAL A 110 5.99 -26.64 -6.00
C VAL A 110 5.66 -27.83 -6.90
N LEU A 111 5.82 -29.05 -6.38
CA LEU A 111 5.53 -30.27 -7.11
C LEU A 111 4.02 -30.53 -7.19
N TYR A 112 3.33 -30.38 -6.06
CA TYR A 112 1.88 -30.52 -5.97
C TYR A 112 1.30 -29.35 -5.17
N LYS A 113 0.21 -28.76 -5.67
CA LYS A 113 -0.44 -27.60 -5.05
C LYS A 113 -1.93 -27.83 -4.85
N GLY A 114 -2.43 -27.48 -3.67
CA GLY A 114 -3.84 -27.35 -3.35
C GLY A 114 -4.61 -28.66 -3.36
N GLN A 115 -3.93 -29.78 -3.11
CA GLN A 115 -4.54 -31.11 -3.11
C GLN A 115 -5.43 -31.26 -1.87
N ASP A 116 -6.64 -31.81 -2.05
CA ASP A 116 -7.54 -32.03 -0.92
C ASP A 116 -6.98 -33.15 -0.05
N LEU A 117 -6.60 -32.81 1.19
CA LEU A 117 -5.87 -33.73 2.08
C LEU A 117 -6.67 -35.01 2.36
N LYS A 118 -8.00 -34.93 2.38
CA LYS A 118 -8.91 -36.07 2.58
C LYS A 118 -8.85 -37.12 1.48
N LEU A 119 -8.37 -36.75 0.29
CA LEU A 119 -8.26 -37.63 -0.88
C LEU A 119 -6.84 -38.21 -1.04
N ILE A 120 -5.89 -37.77 -0.20
CA ILE A 120 -4.49 -38.16 -0.30
C ILE A 120 -4.19 -39.24 0.75
N ASP A 121 -3.60 -40.36 0.32
CA ASP A 121 -2.97 -41.29 1.24
C ASP A 121 -1.62 -40.72 1.71
N ILE A 122 -1.66 -40.06 2.87
CA ILE A 122 -0.47 -39.45 3.48
C ILE A 122 0.61 -40.51 3.73
N LYS A 123 0.25 -41.75 4.11
CA LYS A 123 1.26 -42.77 4.41
C LYS A 123 2.03 -43.17 3.15
N ALA A 124 1.30 -43.38 2.06
CA ALA A 124 1.92 -43.67 0.76
C ALA A 124 2.78 -42.50 0.25
N LEU A 125 2.30 -41.25 0.41
CA LEU A 125 3.06 -40.05 0.06
C LEU A 125 4.37 -39.98 0.85
N LEU A 126 4.33 -40.12 2.18
CA LEU A 126 5.51 -40.09 3.03
C LEU A 126 6.49 -41.22 2.72
N ALA A 127 5.99 -42.43 2.43
CA ALA A 127 6.81 -43.55 2.00
C ALA A 127 7.54 -43.24 0.70
N LYS A 128 6.84 -42.62 -0.27
CA LYS A 128 7.43 -42.20 -1.54
C LYS A 128 8.49 -41.12 -1.37
N LEU A 129 8.22 -40.08 -0.56
CA LEU A 129 9.23 -39.05 -0.26
C LEU A 129 10.50 -39.65 0.35
N LYS A 130 10.35 -40.71 1.17
CA LYS A 130 11.46 -41.44 1.76
C LYS A 130 12.24 -42.27 0.74
N GLU A 131 11.54 -43.01 -0.11
CA GLU A 131 12.13 -43.83 -1.18
C GLU A 131 12.90 -42.97 -2.19
N ASP A 132 12.31 -41.85 -2.60
CA ASP A 132 12.89 -40.89 -3.54
C ASP A 132 13.98 -39.99 -2.88
N GLN A 133 14.28 -40.18 -1.59
CA GLN A 133 15.21 -39.37 -0.79
C GLN A 133 14.98 -37.86 -0.94
N MET A 134 13.71 -37.44 -0.96
CA MET A 134 13.36 -36.05 -1.24
C MET A 134 13.63 -35.12 -0.06
N SER A 135 14.16 -33.94 -0.37
CA SER A 135 14.36 -32.83 0.56
C SER A 135 13.35 -31.72 0.26
N GLY A 136 12.65 -31.22 1.28
CA GLY A 136 11.60 -30.25 1.07
C GLY A 136 10.64 -30.08 2.24
N CYS A 137 9.40 -29.72 1.92
CA CYS A 137 8.37 -29.44 2.89
C CYS A 137 6.99 -29.89 2.41
N LEU A 138 6.23 -30.52 3.30
CA LEU A 138 4.78 -30.64 3.17
C LEU A 138 4.13 -29.46 3.87
N ARG A 139 3.33 -28.70 3.13
CA ARG A 139 2.56 -27.58 3.68
C ARG A 139 1.10 -27.99 3.77
N ILE A 140 0.60 -28.10 5.00
CA ILE A 140 -0.80 -28.40 5.30
C ILE A 140 -1.47 -27.11 5.74
N TYR A 141 -2.61 -26.76 5.15
CA TYR A 141 -3.26 -25.49 5.44
C TYR A 141 -4.78 -25.53 5.27
N THR A 142 -5.44 -24.67 6.02
CA THR A 142 -6.83 -24.26 5.82
C THR A 142 -6.87 -22.77 5.47
N LYS A 143 -8.05 -22.14 5.56
CA LYS A 143 -8.17 -20.69 5.42
C LYS A 143 -7.52 -19.94 6.59
N GLU A 144 -7.40 -20.57 7.74
CA GLU A 144 -7.01 -19.92 8.99
C GLU A 144 -5.66 -20.40 9.49
N HIS A 145 -5.37 -21.70 9.35
CA HIS A 145 -4.18 -22.30 9.94
C HIS A 145 -3.24 -22.88 8.86
N VAL A 146 -1.95 -22.86 9.16
CA VAL A 146 -0.93 -23.50 8.34
C VAL A 146 0.06 -24.25 9.25
N ALA A 147 0.46 -25.44 8.81
CA ALA A 147 1.50 -26.24 9.41
C ALA A 147 2.45 -26.72 8.32
N LEU A 148 3.74 -26.74 8.63
CA LEU A 148 4.80 -27.22 7.77
C LEU A 148 5.39 -28.50 8.37
N ILE A 149 5.73 -29.46 7.52
CA ILE A 149 6.50 -30.64 7.89
C ILE A 149 7.74 -30.67 7.01
N PHE A 150 8.92 -30.59 7.59
CA PHE A 150 10.17 -30.52 6.87
C PHE A 150 10.80 -31.91 6.72
N TYR A 151 11.40 -32.15 5.56
CA TYR A 151 12.10 -33.38 5.22
C TYR A 151 13.48 -33.09 4.64
N ARG A 152 14.45 -33.94 4.96
CA ARG A 152 15.78 -33.95 4.35
C ARG A 152 16.17 -35.37 4.03
N ASP A 153 16.55 -35.61 2.78
CA ASP A 153 16.97 -36.91 2.24
C ASP A 153 15.96 -38.02 2.58
N GLY A 154 14.67 -37.69 2.45
CA GLY A 154 13.56 -38.58 2.77
C GLY A 154 13.23 -38.74 4.26
N ASN A 155 14.00 -38.14 5.17
CA ASN A 155 13.78 -38.23 6.61
C ASN A 155 13.05 -36.98 7.14
N PRO A 156 12.01 -37.13 7.99
CA PRO A 156 11.34 -36.00 8.62
C PRO A 156 12.29 -35.31 9.61
N LEU A 157 12.47 -34.00 9.44
CA LEU A 157 13.15 -33.14 10.42
C LEU A 157 12.21 -32.77 11.56
N GLY A 158 10.94 -32.51 11.23
CA GLY A 158 9.90 -32.20 12.20
C GLY A 158 8.89 -31.19 11.65
N PHE A 159 8.20 -30.55 12.58
CA PHE A 159 7.00 -29.75 12.36
C PHE A 159 7.23 -28.28 12.70
N PHE A 160 6.57 -27.40 11.97
CA PHE A 160 6.48 -25.99 12.31
C PHE A 160 5.02 -25.53 12.19
N HIS A 161 4.50 -24.90 13.23
CA HIS A 161 3.14 -24.39 13.30
C HIS A 161 3.11 -23.05 14.01
N ASP A 162 1.91 -22.45 14.11
CA ASP A 162 1.74 -21.16 14.78
C ASP A 162 2.20 -21.24 16.24
N GLY A 163 2.97 -20.25 16.66
CA GLY A 163 3.55 -20.11 18.00
C GLY A 163 4.92 -20.78 18.20
N SER A 164 5.35 -21.67 17.30
CA SER A 164 6.64 -22.35 17.44
C SER A 164 7.83 -21.41 17.18
N THR A 165 8.93 -21.63 17.90
CA THR A 165 10.23 -20.96 17.62
C THR A 165 11.20 -21.84 16.85
N ASP A 166 10.97 -23.14 16.84
CA ASP A 166 11.89 -24.15 16.29
C ASP A 166 11.12 -25.26 15.59
N ILE A 167 11.84 -26.19 14.96
CA ILE A 167 11.29 -27.43 14.44
C ILE A 167 10.97 -28.35 15.61
N GLU A 168 9.69 -28.67 15.77
CA GLU A 168 9.21 -29.58 16.81
C GLU A 168 9.19 -31.01 16.28
N THR A 169 9.60 -31.98 17.09
CA THR A 169 9.57 -33.40 16.70
C THR A 169 8.26 -34.09 17.11
N THR A 170 7.42 -33.43 17.90
CA THR A 170 6.13 -33.95 18.37
C THR A 170 4.98 -33.38 17.56
N ALA A 171 4.22 -34.26 16.89
CA ALA A 171 3.16 -33.87 15.95
C ALA A 171 1.86 -33.29 16.57
N GLY A 172 1.84 -32.99 17.88
CA GLY A 172 0.62 -32.73 18.65
C GLY A 172 -0.28 -31.64 18.05
N HIS A 173 0.29 -30.49 17.70
CA HIS A 173 -0.45 -29.35 17.15
C HIS A 173 -0.57 -29.37 15.62
N SER A 174 0.43 -29.85 14.88
CA SER A 174 0.37 -29.95 13.41
C SER A 174 -0.66 -30.95 12.91
N MET A 175 -0.95 -32.00 13.70
CA MET A 175 -2.08 -32.90 13.41
C MET A 175 -3.45 -32.23 13.56
N SER A 176 -3.55 -31.08 14.24
CA SER A 176 -4.81 -30.34 14.35
C SER A 176 -5.24 -29.76 13.01
N VAL A 177 -4.32 -29.10 12.29
CA VAL A 177 -4.61 -28.46 11.00
C VAL A 177 -5.02 -29.51 9.96
N ALA A 178 -4.36 -30.66 9.95
CA ALA A 178 -4.68 -31.78 9.05
C ALA A 178 -6.10 -32.35 9.26
N ARG A 179 -6.68 -32.19 10.45
CA ARG A 179 -8.03 -32.68 10.78
C ARG A 179 -9.14 -31.69 10.48
N GLU A 180 -8.80 -30.44 10.16
CA GLU A 180 -9.78 -29.41 9.89
C GLU A 180 -10.54 -29.64 8.57
N PRO A 181 -11.83 -29.27 8.50
CA PRO A 181 -12.60 -29.35 7.26
C PRO A 181 -11.98 -28.49 6.15
N GLY A 182 -11.76 -29.10 4.97
CA GLY A 182 -11.21 -28.41 3.81
C GLY A 182 -9.69 -28.20 3.87
N ALA A 183 -8.98 -28.92 4.76
CA ALA A 183 -7.52 -28.95 4.76
C ALA A 183 -6.97 -29.38 3.40
N LYS A 184 -5.99 -28.61 2.94
CA LYS A 184 -5.25 -28.84 1.69
C LYS A 184 -3.79 -29.12 2.00
N ILE A 185 -3.14 -29.78 1.05
CA ILE A 185 -1.72 -30.06 1.10
C ILE A 185 -1.02 -29.60 -0.19
N ASP A 186 0.14 -28.99 0.01
CA ASP A 186 1.13 -28.76 -1.03
C ASP A 186 2.36 -29.61 -0.73
N VAL A 187 3.03 -30.07 -1.78
CA VAL A 187 4.35 -30.73 -1.72
C VAL A 187 5.34 -29.78 -2.36
N LEU A 188 6.29 -29.30 -1.57
CA LEU A 188 7.32 -28.37 -2.00
C LEU A 188 8.68 -29.05 -1.92
N LEU A 189 9.45 -28.93 -2.99
CA LEU A 189 10.82 -29.41 -3.09
C LEU A 189 11.79 -28.28 -2.77
N ALA A 190 12.72 -28.54 -1.87
CA ALA A 190 13.82 -27.61 -1.64
C ALA A 190 14.79 -27.71 -2.83
N THR A 191 15.19 -26.56 -3.38
CA THR A 191 16.30 -26.52 -4.34
C THR A 191 17.62 -26.74 -3.60
N ASN A 192 18.48 -27.63 -4.11
CA ASN A 192 19.82 -27.96 -3.58
C ASN A 192 20.82 -26.79 -3.54
N ASN A 193 20.41 -25.57 -3.90
CA ASN A 193 21.24 -24.37 -3.79
C ASN A 193 21.55 -23.96 -2.34
N GLY A 194 21.10 -24.72 -1.34
CA GLY A 194 21.33 -24.48 0.09
C GLY A 194 22.70 -24.91 0.63
N GLU A 195 23.56 -25.58 -0.16
CA GLU A 195 24.93 -25.91 0.27
C GLU A 195 25.95 -24.80 0.00
N GLY A 196 25.60 -23.81 -0.84
CA GLY A 196 26.29 -22.53 -0.91
C GLY A 196 25.68 -21.59 0.12
N GLY A 197 26.42 -21.21 1.16
CA GLY A 197 25.93 -20.32 2.21
C GLY A 197 25.17 -19.12 1.62
N ALA A 198 23.94 -18.90 2.09
CA ALA A 198 23.08 -17.87 1.54
C ALA A 198 23.80 -16.51 1.56
N VAL A 199 23.87 -15.85 0.40
CA VAL A 199 24.52 -14.55 0.27
C VAL A 199 23.81 -13.55 1.17
N ASN A 200 24.57 -12.86 2.01
CA ASN A 200 24.00 -11.78 2.81
C ASN A 200 23.62 -10.61 1.87
N LEU A 201 22.33 -10.50 1.58
CA LEU A 201 21.79 -9.50 0.66
C LEU A 201 22.08 -8.06 1.10
N LEU A 202 22.34 -7.81 2.39
CA LEU A 202 22.76 -6.49 2.89
C LEU A 202 24.17 -6.09 2.44
N GLN A 203 24.99 -7.04 1.97
CA GLN A 203 26.31 -6.76 1.41
C GLN A 203 26.24 -6.44 -0.09
N THR A 204 25.17 -6.86 -0.76
CA THR A 204 25.01 -6.71 -2.21
C THR A 204 24.03 -5.61 -2.59
N ILE A 205 23.09 -5.27 -1.71
CA ILE A 205 22.02 -4.29 -1.97
C ILE A 205 22.20 -3.08 -1.06
N ASP A 206 22.27 -1.88 -1.66
CA ASP A 206 22.23 -0.63 -0.90
C ASP A 206 20.78 -0.23 -0.59
N LEU A 207 20.26 -0.80 0.50
CA LEU A 207 18.90 -0.51 0.97
C LEU A 207 18.63 0.97 1.25
N LEU A 208 19.65 1.76 1.60
CA LEU A 208 19.47 3.19 1.86
C LEU A 208 19.20 3.92 0.56
N SER A 209 20.00 3.66 -0.48
CA SER A 209 19.80 4.25 -1.80
C SER A 209 18.45 3.84 -2.41
N VAL A 210 18.06 2.57 -2.29
CA VAL A 210 16.75 2.09 -2.76
C VAL A 210 15.61 2.82 -2.04
N TRP A 211 15.68 2.94 -0.72
CA TRP A 211 14.67 3.63 0.08
C TRP A 211 14.55 5.11 -0.27
N GLN A 212 15.67 5.82 -0.38
CA GLN A 212 15.71 7.25 -0.71
C GLN A 212 15.08 7.52 -2.09
N LYS A 213 15.45 6.72 -3.10
CA LYS A 213 14.87 6.79 -4.45
C LYS A 213 13.34 6.69 -4.42
N ILE A 214 12.80 5.77 -3.61
CA ILE A 214 11.34 5.59 -3.50
C ILE A 214 10.70 6.74 -2.73
N GLN A 215 11.30 7.22 -1.64
CA GLN A 215 10.82 8.39 -0.90
C GLN A 215 10.72 9.63 -1.80
N ASP A 216 11.77 9.91 -2.58
CA ASP A 216 11.80 11.03 -3.51
C ASP A 216 10.72 10.89 -4.59
N GLY A 217 10.50 9.67 -5.09
CA GLY A 217 9.41 9.35 -6.02
C GLY A 217 8.03 9.67 -5.43
N VAL A 218 7.78 9.25 -4.18
CA VAL A 218 6.52 9.51 -3.47
C VAL A 218 6.30 11.01 -3.23
N VAL A 219 7.34 11.74 -2.82
CA VAL A 219 7.28 13.19 -2.60
C VAL A 219 6.98 13.92 -3.91
N ARG A 220 7.67 13.55 -5.00
CA ARG A 220 7.45 14.13 -6.33
C ARG A 220 6.03 13.89 -6.81
N GLN A 221 5.51 12.66 -6.69
CA GLN A 221 4.16 12.32 -7.11
C GLN A 221 3.11 13.10 -6.32
N ARG A 222 3.26 13.22 -5.00
CA ARG A 222 2.37 14.05 -4.16
C ARG A 222 2.40 15.51 -4.57
N ARG A 223 3.58 16.06 -4.85
CA ARG A 223 3.73 17.44 -5.30
C ARG A 223 3.00 17.67 -6.63
N THR A 224 3.18 16.78 -7.61
CA THR A 224 2.49 16.87 -8.90
C THR A 224 0.97 16.78 -8.74
N GLN A 225 0.47 15.87 -7.90
CA GLN A 225 -0.97 15.76 -7.63
C GLN A 225 -1.55 17.03 -6.99
N VAL A 226 -0.83 17.65 -6.06
CA VAL A 226 -1.24 18.91 -5.44
C VAL A 226 -1.23 20.05 -6.45
N GLU A 227 -0.19 20.14 -7.30
CA GLU A 227 -0.10 21.14 -8.36
C GLU A 227 -1.23 20.99 -9.39
N GLU A 228 -1.55 19.76 -9.81
CA GLU A 228 -2.68 19.46 -10.71
C GLU A 228 -4.03 19.78 -10.07
N ALA A 229 -4.22 19.45 -8.79
CA ALA A 229 -5.44 19.77 -8.05
C ALA A 229 -5.62 21.29 -7.89
N ASN A 230 -4.54 22.03 -7.60
CA ASN A 230 -4.56 23.48 -7.50
C ASN A 230 -4.85 24.12 -8.86
N ARG A 231 -4.19 23.67 -9.93
CA ARG A 231 -4.46 24.14 -11.29
C ARG A 231 -5.92 23.90 -11.69
N SER A 232 -6.47 22.74 -11.33
CA SER A 232 -7.87 22.43 -11.59
C SER A 232 -8.81 23.37 -10.82
N LYS A 233 -8.53 23.65 -9.54
CA LYS A 233 -9.28 24.63 -8.75
C LYS A 233 -9.19 26.05 -9.31
N GLU A 234 -8.01 26.48 -9.76
CA GLU A 234 -7.81 27.79 -10.38
C GLU A 234 -8.61 27.93 -11.69
N VAL A 235 -8.65 26.88 -12.51
CA VAL A 235 -9.46 26.87 -13.74
C VAL A 235 -10.94 26.98 -13.43
N VAL A 236 -11.44 26.21 -12.44
CA VAL A 236 -12.84 26.27 -12.00
C VAL A 236 -13.19 27.65 -11.43
N GLU A 237 -12.31 28.25 -10.63
CA GLU A 237 -12.57 29.58 -10.05
C GLU A 237 -12.55 30.67 -11.13
N LYS A 238 -11.65 30.60 -12.11
CA LYS A 238 -11.64 31.52 -13.25
C LYS A 238 -12.90 31.39 -14.11
N ASP A 239 -13.35 30.17 -14.39
CA ASP A 239 -14.61 29.94 -15.12
C ASP A 239 -15.81 30.49 -14.33
N ARG A 240 -15.84 30.29 -13.01
CA ARG A 240 -16.86 30.86 -12.12
C ARG A 240 -16.86 32.40 -12.16
N GLN A 241 -15.67 33.03 -12.09
CA GLN A 241 -15.52 34.48 -12.21
C GLN A 241 -16.00 35.02 -13.55
N GLN A 242 -15.66 34.34 -14.66
CA GLN A 242 -16.11 34.75 -16.00
C GLN A 242 -17.64 34.65 -16.14
N LYS A 243 -18.26 33.59 -15.63
CA LYS A 243 -19.72 33.44 -15.67
C LYS A 243 -20.44 34.50 -14.83
N VAL A 244 -19.95 34.78 -13.62
CA VAL A 244 -20.49 35.86 -12.77
C VAL A 244 -20.36 37.21 -13.47
N LEU A 245 -19.18 37.52 -14.03
CA LEU A 245 -18.97 38.75 -14.75
C LEU A 245 -19.91 38.87 -15.97
N SER A 246 -20.10 37.80 -16.73
CA SER A 246 -21.02 37.77 -17.88
C SER A 246 -22.47 38.07 -17.47
N LEU A 247 -22.94 37.47 -16.38
CA LEU A 247 -24.28 37.72 -15.83
C LEU A 247 -24.46 39.18 -15.40
N LEU A 248 -23.48 39.74 -14.68
CA LEU A 248 -23.50 41.12 -14.23
C LEU A 248 -23.48 42.09 -15.42
N ARG A 249 -22.64 41.84 -16.44
CA ARG A 249 -22.59 42.67 -17.66
C ARG A 249 -23.93 42.67 -18.39
N GLY A 250 -24.53 41.50 -18.61
CA GLY A 250 -25.82 41.38 -19.28
C GLY A 250 -26.95 42.10 -18.53
N THR A 251 -26.94 42.03 -17.19
CA THR A 251 -27.94 42.73 -16.37
C THR A 251 -27.71 44.25 -16.40
N ALA A 252 -26.46 44.72 -16.32
CA ALA A 252 -26.16 46.14 -16.39
C ALA A 252 -26.50 46.75 -17.77
N GLU A 253 -26.17 46.04 -18.85
CA GLU A 253 -26.48 46.47 -20.21
C GLU A 253 -27.99 46.65 -20.41
N LYS A 254 -28.79 45.70 -19.92
CA LYS A 254 -30.26 45.75 -19.99
C LYS A 254 -30.87 46.98 -19.31
N HIS A 255 -30.30 47.44 -18.20
CA HIS A 255 -30.91 48.49 -17.36
C HIS A 255 -30.32 49.88 -17.55
N ILE A 256 -29.02 49.98 -17.82
CA ILE A 256 -28.30 51.27 -17.92
C ILE A 256 -27.35 51.33 -19.13
N GLY A 257 -27.48 50.40 -20.08
CA GLY A 257 -26.78 50.41 -21.36
C GLY A 257 -25.28 50.13 -21.27
N LYS A 258 -24.55 50.47 -22.33
CA LYS A 258 -23.10 50.20 -22.47
C LYS A 258 -22.26 50.82 -21.34
N ILE A 259 -22.70 51.95 -20.78
CA ILE A 259 -22.03 52.60 -19.65
C ILE A 259 -22.07 51.71 -18.40
N GLY A 260 -23.16 50.96 -18.19
CA GLY A 260 -23.26 50.00 -17.09
C GLY A 260 -22.29 48.85 -17.18
N VAL A 261 -22.05 48.34 -18.39
CA VAL A 261 -21.07 47.28 -18.64
C VAL A 261 -19.67 47.73 -18.20
N SER A 262 -19.28 48.95 -18.59
CA SER A 262 -17.99 49.52 -18.20
C SER A 262 -17.87 49.77 -16.69
N LEU A 263 -18.97 50.12 -16.02
CA LEU A 263 -18.99 50.27 -14.56
C LEU A 263 -18.84 48.92 -13.84
N VAL A 264 -19.51 47.88 -14.33
CA VAL A 264 -19.38 46.52 -13.79
C VAL A 264 -17.95 46.02 -13.95
N GLU A 265 -17.36 46.13 -15.14
CA GLU A 265 -15.96 45.72 -15.40
C GLU A 265 -15.00 46.45 -14.46
N LYS A 266 -15.11 47.78 -14.38
CA LYS A 266 -14.25 48.60 -13.52
C LYS A 266 -14.36 48.26 -12.03
N GLU A 267 -15.56 47.97 -11.53
CA GLU A 267 -15.74 47.60 -10.12
C GLU A 267 -15.37 46.13 -9.85
N PHE A 268 -15.45 45.26 -10.85
CA PHE A 268 -15.05 43.85 -10.75
C PHE A 268 -13.52 43.70 -10.79
N ASP A 269 -12.83 44.49 -11.60
CA ASP A 269 -11.36 44.54 -11.71
C ASP A 269 -10.66 44.99 -10.41
N LYS A 270 -11.40 45.61 -9.48
CA LYS A 270 -10.90 45.96 -8.14
C LYS A 270 -10.75 44.76 -7.19
N GLY A 271 -10.99 43.54 -7.68
CA GLY A 271 -10.79 42.31 -6.92
C GLY A 271 -11.94 42.01 -5.97
N VAL A 272 -13.11 41.69 -6.53
CA VAL A 272 -14.30 41.32 -5.74
C VAL A 272 -14.21 39.84 -5.34
N PRO A 273 -14.13 39.50 -4.03
CA PRO A 273 -14.18 38.11 -3.61
C PRO A 273 -15.56 37.52 -3.92
N LEU A 274 -15.61 36.34 -4.55
CA LEU A 274 -16.85 35.63 -4.85
C LEU A 274 -17.32 34.81 -3.64
N GLY A 275 -17.97 35.50 -2.71
CA GLY A 275 -18.69 34.95 -1.55
C GLY A 275 -19.97 35.76 -1.32
N ALA A 276 -21.02 35.12 -0.78
CA ALA A 276 -22.33 35.78 -0.59
C ALA A 276 -22.23 37.07 0.25
N ASP A 277 -21.37 37.06 1.27
CA ASP A 277 -21.18 38.20 2.18
C ASP A 277 -20.32 39.31 1.58
N SER A 278 -19.41 38.99 0.64
CA SER A 278 -18.46 39.94 0.05
C SER A 278 -19.00 40.71 -1.17
N LEU A 279 -20.11 40.26 -1.76
CA LEU A 279 -20.75 40.92 -2.89
C LEU A 279 -21.58 42.16 -2.50
N SER A 280 -21.97 42.27 -1.23
CA SER A 280 -22.70 43.42 -0.68
C SER A 280 -22.00 44.76 -0.96
N GLY A 281 -20.71 44.84 -0.62
CA GLY A 281 -19.89 46.03 -0.87
C GLY A 281 -19.64 46.32 -2.35
N PHE A 282 -19.66 45.31 -3.22
CA PHE A 282 -19.61 45.50 -4.66
C PHE A 282 -20.88 46.20 -5.17
N TYR A 283 -22.06 45.71 -4.77
CA TYR A 283 -23.33 46.30 -5.19
C TYR A 283 -23.49 47.74 -4.71
N GLU A 284 -23.04 48.07 -3.50
CA GLU A 284 -23.09 49.44 -2.99
C GLU A 284 -22.21 50.41 -3.81
N ARG A 285 -21.00 49.99 -4.15
CA ARG A 285 -20.08 50.80 -4.99
C ARG A 285 -20.62 50.96 -6.39
N LEU A 286 -21.12 49.87 -6.98
CA LEU A 286 -21.73 49.87 -8.31
C LEU A 286 -22.96 50.79 -8.34
N ALA A 287 -23.84 50.71 -7.34
CA ALA A 287 -25.02 51.56 -7.23
C ALA A 287 -24.67 53.05 -7.10
N LYS A 288 -23.63 53.38 -6.32
CA LYS A 288 -23.14 54.77 -6.21
C LYS A 288 -22.62 55.30 -7.54
N ALA A 289 -21.84 54.51 -8.27
CA ALA A 289 -21.32 54.90 -9.57
C ALA A 289 -22.42 55.00 -10.64
N ALA A 290 -23.35 54.05 -10.67
CA ALA A 290 -24.46 54.01 -11.63
C ALA A 290 -25.46 55.17 -11.46
N LYS A 291 -25.66 55.67 -10.23
CA LYS A 291 -26.51 56.85 -9.96
C LYS A 291 -26.00 58.14 -10.60
N LEU A 292 -24.73 58.21 -10.98
CA LEU A 292 -24.16 59.37 -11.67
C LEU A 292 -24.54 59.41 -13.15
N VAL A 293 -25.01 58.28 -13.71
CA VAL A 293 -25.24 58.11 -15.16
C VAL A 293 -26.64 57.61 -15.50
N ALA A 294 -27.42 57.16 -14.50
CA ALA A 294 -28.78 56.65 -14.68
C ALA A 294 -29.71 57.04 -13.52
N GLY A 295 -31.02 57.02 -13.78
CA GLY A 295 -32.05 57.38 -12.80
C GLY A 295 -32.11 56.41 -11.61
N PRO A 296 -32.48 56.88 -10.39
CA PRO A 296 -32.46 56.06 -9.17
C PRO A 296 -33.28 54.76 -9.23
N SER A 297 -34.40 54.79 -9.96
CA SER A 297 -35.26 53.61 -10.16
C SER A 297 -34.58 52.52 -10.99
N ALA A 298 -33.93 52.90 -12.10
CA ALA A 298 -33.24 51.96 -12.98
C ALA A 298 -32.05 51.29 -12.28
N VAL A 299 -31.31 52.07 -11.48
CA VAL A 299 -30.18 51.55 -10.67
C VAL A 299 -30.67 50.56 -9.61
N LYS A 300 -31.79 50.87 -8.93
CA LYS A 300 -32.37 49.98 -7.92
C LYS A 300 -32.81 48.65 -8.52
N THR A 301 -33.57 48.67 -9.60
CA THR A 301 -34.04 47.46 -10.29
C THR A 301 -32.88 46.62 -10.82
N MET A 302 -31.84 47.25 -11.37
CA MET A 302 -30.63 46.57 -11.83
C MET A 302 -29.95 45.77 -10.71
N VAL A 303 -29.71 46.39 -9.55
CA VAL A 303 -29.03 45.74 -8.42
C VAL A 303 -29.87 44.59 -7.85
N GLU A 304 -31.18 44.77 -7.73
CA GLU A 304 -32.09 43.72 -7.28
C GLU A 304 -32.11 42.50 -8.23
N GLU A 305 -32.08 42.73 -9.55
CA GLU A 305 -32.03 41.66 -10.55
C GLU A 305 -30.67 40.93 -10.53
N MET A 306 -29.56 41.67 -10.37
CA MET A 306 -28.23 41.07 -10.20
C MET A 306 -28.15 40.18 -8.96
N GLN A 307 -28.67 40.65 -7.83
CA GLN A 307 -28.68 39.90 -6.57
C GLN A 307 -29.50 38.61 -6.68
N LYS A 308 -30.68 38.67 -7.31
CA LYS A 308 -31.53 37.49 -7.57
C LYS A 308 -30.85 36.50 -8.53
N GLY A 309 -30.26 37.00 -9.61
CA GLY A 309 -29.54 36.17 -10.58
C GLY A 309 -28.35 35.44 -9.97
N LEU A 310 -27.55 36.13 -9.15
CA LEU A 310 -26.43 35.52 -8.41
C LEU A 310 -26.89 34.55 -7.33
N GLY A 311 -27.99 34.84 -6.63
CA GLY A 311 -28.59 33.92 -5.65
C GLY A 311 -29.12 32.62 -6.26
N ALA A 312 -29.50 32.63 -7.54
CA ALA A 312 -29.87 31.44 -8.30
C ALA A 312 -28.65 30.69 -8.88
N PHE A 313 -27.55 31.40 -9.15
CA PHE A 313 -26.31 30.84 -9.70
C PHE A 313 -25.38 30.22 -8.64
N LEU A 314 -25.51 30.64 -7.37
CA LEU A 314 -24.69 30.18 -6.24
C LEU A 314 -25.36 29.08 -5.37
N LYS A 315 -26.60 28.69 -5.69
CA LYS A 315 -27.29 27.53 -5.10
C LYS A 315 -27.00 26.26 -5.90
#